data_AF-A0A533WRP5-F1
#
_entry.id   AF-A0A533WRP5-F1
#
_cell.length_a   1.000
_cell.length_b   1.000
_cell.length_c   1.000
_cell.angle_alpha   90.00
_cell.angle_beta   90.00
_cell.angle_gamma   90.00
#
_symmetry.space_group_name_H-M   'P 1'
#
loop_
_entity.id
_entity.type
_entity.pdbx_description
1 polymer ?
#
loop_
_entity_poly.entity_id
_entity_poly.type
_entity_poly.pdbx_seq_one_letter_code
_entity_poly.pdbx_strand_id
1 'polypeptide(L)'
;MPNTIPAAHAATNANLFVSAENSQFNNYFAGPQVVQVIVTDPDINRLDQAYGEPTVTINGKKLRMAQSTDGNWYAYFADRNQAERASNTAPVPGKGLNFGLFCGTGTIGGVDFGTESKGFTAARDDGGVGIGLTSSNAPGVKIPIGALSNSCAGYAGAGANGVLDHVVRQSKTLNTNVAGYAATADLVAAWPVIQLYDFSSIPSTITVQYQKSGGVQSTTLTFDRIPQNLISTSVDRTAYSKNTAVFITMNDPQLNIDPTEEDSWTWGANASNSTLYYQAFNRN
;
A
#
# COMPACT_ATOMS: atom_id res chain seq x y z
N MET A 1 -5.87 -10.40 -16.42
CA MET A 1 -6.46 -11.55 -15.71
C MET A 1 -7.23 -11.01 -14.51
N PRO A 2 -8.40 -11.55 -14.13
CA PRO A 2 -9.12 -11.04 -12.97
C PRO A 2 -8.23 -11.22 -11.74
N ASN A 3 -8.02 -10.14 -10.97
CA ASN A 3 -7.41 -10.17 -9.64
C ASN A 3 -8.32 -11.02 -8.73
N THR A 4 -8.17 -12.34 -8.85
CA THR A 4 -8.66 -13.30 -7.88
C THR A 4 -7.84 -13.09 -6.63
N ILE A 5 -8.50 -12.96 -5.48
CA ILE A 5 -7.90 -13.20 -4.17
C ILE A 5 -6.96 -14.41 -4.33
N PRO A 6 -5.66 -14.31 -4.01
CA PRO A 6 -4.73 -15.43 -4.21
C PRO A 6 -5.33 -16.70 -3.60
N ALA A 7 -5.63 -17.68 -4.45
CA ALA A 7 -6.42 -18.87 -4.12
C ALA A 7 -5.67 -19.90 -3.24
N ALA A 8 -4.72 -19.46 -2.42
CA ALA A 8 -3.84 -20.35 -1.65
C ALA A 8 -3.66 -19.98 -0.17
N HIS A 9 -4.31 -18.94 0.35
CA HIS A 9 -4.21 -18.60 1.77
C HIS A 9 -5.58 -18.72 2.44
N ALA A 10 -5.69 -19.64 3.40
CA ALA A 10 -6.88 -19.77 4.23
C ALA A 10 -7.06 -18.46 5.00
N ALA A 11 -7.96 -17.58 4.53
CA ALA A 11 -8.39 -16.44 5.31
C ALA A 11 -8.99 -16.98 6.62
N THR A 12 -8.39 -16.63 7.75
CA THR A 12 -8.90 -17.04 9.07
C THR A 12 -10.26 -16.41 9.39
N ASN A 13 -10.61 -15.37 8.64
CA ASN A 13 -11.78 -14.55 8.83
C ASN A 13 -12.70 -14.63 7.60
N ALA A 14 -14.02 -14.64 7.84
CA ALA A 14 -15.01 -14.82 6.76
C ALA A 14 -15.17 -13.58 5.85
N ASN A 15 -14.97 -12.38 6.40
CA ASN A 15 -15.19 -11.11 5.69
C ASN A 15 -13.94 -10.21 5.69
N LEU A 16 -12.96 -10.46 6.57
CA LEU A 16 -11.72 -9.67 6.65
C LEU A 16 -10.57 -10.40 5.92
N PHE A 17 -9.93 -9.71 4.99
CA PHE A 17 -8.69 -10.15 4.35
C PHE A 17 -7.60 -9.11 4.57
N VAL A 18 -6.39 -9.57 4.88
CA VAL A 18 -5.20 -8.73 5.10
C VAL A 18 -4.05 -9.29 4.28
N SER A 19 -3.47 -8.51 3.36
CA SER A 19 -2.51 -9.03 2.37
C SER A 19 -1.21 -9.59 2.96
N ALA A 20 -0.85 -9.18 4.18
CA ALA A 20 0.31 -9.68 4.91
C ALA A 20 0.00 -10.90 5.82
N GLU A 21 -1.25 -11.36 5.87
CA GLU A 21 -1.61 -12.60 6.54
C GLU A 21 -1.13 -13.80 5.72
N ASN A 22 0.01 -14.36 6.10
CA ASN A 22 0.61 -15.49 5.43
C ASN A 22 1.37 -16.37 6.43
N SER A 23 0.85 -17.58 6.67
CA SER A 23 1.45 -18.55 7.57
C SER A 23 2.82 -19.06 7.12
N GLN A 24 3.14 -19.01 5.81
CA GLN A 24 4.47 -19.35 5.31
C GLN A 24 5.54 -18.38 5.81
N PHE A 25 5.14 -17.13 6.08
CA PHE A 25 6.02 -16.08 6.60
C PHE A 25 5.67 -15.71 8.04
N ASN A 26 4.92 -16.55 8.76
CA ASN A 26 4.48 -16.30 10.14
C ASN A 26 3.82 -14.90 10.33
N ASN A 27 3.10 -14.42 9.31
CA ASN A 27 2.49 -13.09 9.25
C ASN A 27 3.50 -11.93 9.48
N TYR A 28 4.77 -12.13 9.12
CA TYR A 28 5.75 -11.05 9.13
C TYR A 28 5.55 -10.13 7.92
N PHE A 29 5.70 -8.84 8.18
CA PHE A 29 5.93 -7.82 7.16
C PHE A 29 6.96 -6.82 7.67
N ALA A 30 7.66 -6.14 6.76
CA ALA A 30 8.82 -5.33 7.10
C ALA A 30 8.97 -4.13 6.17
N GLY A 31 9.82 -3.18 6.56
CA GLY A 31 10.24 -2.11 5.67
C GLY A 31 9.06 -1.30 5.13
N PRO A 32 9.12 -0.85 3.86
CA PRO A 32 8.08 -0.01 3.26
C PRO A 32 6.94 -0.84 2.62
N GLN A 33 6.69 -2.07 3.08
CA GLN A 33 5.58 -2.85 2.54
C GLN A 33 4.24 -2.15 2.82
N VAL A 34 3.39 -2.07 1.79
CA VAL A 34 2.02 -1.62 1.95
C VAL A 34 1.13 -2.84 2.21
N VAL A 35 0.33 -2.76 3.27
CA VAL A 35 -0.65 -3.81 3.60
C VAL A 35 -2.02 -3.36 3.10
N GLN A 36 -2.63 -4.20 2.27
CA GLN A 36 -4.02 -4.04 1.84
C GLN A 36 -4.95 -4.74 2.83
N VAL A 37 -6.02 -4.05 3.21
CA VAL A 37 -7.12 -4.62 3.98
C VAL A 37 -8.38 -4.58 3.13
N ILE A 38 -9.05 -5.72 3.02
CA ILE A 38 -10.31 -5.87 2.29
C ILE A 38 -11.39 -6.34 3.26
N VAL A 39 -12.55 -5.68 3.24
CA VAL A 39 -13.77 -6.18 3.86
C VAL A 39 -14.73 -6.62 2.75
N THR A 40 -14.95 -7.93 2.68
CA THR A 40 -15.92 -8.61 1.79
C THR A 40 -17.12 -9.01 2.62
N ASP A 41 -18.01 -8.07 2.91
CA ASP A 41 -19.17 -8.31 3.76
C ASP A 41 -20.48 -8.21 2.96
N PRO A 42 -21.25 -9.31 2.81
CA PRO A 42 -22.49 -9.32 2.03
C PRO A 42 -23.57 -8.39 2.58
N ASP A 43 -23.49 -7.97 3.85
CA ASP A 43 -24.46 -7.07 4.47
C ASP A 43 -24.27 -5.60 4.02
N ILE A 44 -23.09 -5.25 3.48
CA ILE A 44 -22.69 -3.88 3.10
C ILE A 44 -21.98 -3.81 1.74
N ASN A 45 -22.25 -4.75 0.82
CA ASN A 45 -21.55 -4.83 -0.48
C ASN A 45 -22.35 -4.28 -1.67
N ARG A 46 -23.62 -3.91 -1.51
CA ARG A 46 -24.38 -3.35 -2.63
C ARG A 46 -23.82 -2.00 -3.07
N LEU A 47 -23.78 -1.79 -4.39
CA LEU A 47 -23.21 -0.60 -5.01
C LEU A 47 -24.22 0.55 -5.15
N ASP A 48 -25.50 0.26 -5.04
CA ASP A 48 -26.64 1.15 -5.29
C ASP A 48 -27.43 1.46 -4.01
N GLN A 49 -26.84 1.15 -2.85
CA GLN A 49 -27.40 1.44 -1.54
C GLN A 49 -26.31 2.06 -0.66
N ALA A 50 -26.64 3.17 0.01
CA ALA A 50 -25.74 3.80 0.95
C ALA A 50 -25.60 2.94 2.22
N TYR A 51 -24.35 2.62 2.56
CA TYR A 51 -23.97 2.00 3.82
C TYR A 51 -22.96 2.90 4.55
N GLY A 52 -22.91 2.77 5.87
CA GLY A 52 -21.82 3.33 6.64
C GLY A 52 -20.51 2.63 6.32
N GLU A 53 -19.41 3.38 6.38
CA GLU A 53 -18.05 2.84 6.31
C GLU A 53 -17.86 1.74 7.38
N PRO A 54 -17.34 0.54 7.03
CA PRO A 54 -17.06 -0.49 8.00
C PRO A 54 -16.00 -0.03 9.00
N THR A 55 -16.20 -0.34 10.27
CA THR A 55 -15.24 0.00 11.32
C THR A 55 -14.08 -1.00 11.31
N VAL A 56 -12.95 -0.58 10.74
CA VAL A 56 -11.69 -1.32 10.77
C VAL A 56 -10.66 -0.55 11.59
N THR A 57 -9.85 -1.26 12.38
CA THR A 57 -8.78 -0.64 13.19
C THR A 57 -7.43 -1.32 13.01
N ILE A 58 -6.36 -0.54 13.16
CA ILE A 58 -4.96 -0.96 13.31
C ILE A 58 -4.54 -0.60 14.72
N ASN A 59 -4.28 -1.58 15.58
CA ASN A 59 -3.94 -1.36 17.00
C ASN A 59 -4.94 -0.42 17.71
N GLY A 60 -6.24 -0.59 17.40
CA GLY A 60 -7.33 0.22 17.97
C GLY A 60 -7.53 1.60 17.33
N LYS A 61 -6.66 2.01 16.40
CA LYS A 61 -6.81 3.26 15.63
C LYS A 61 -7.56 3.03 14.34
N LYS A 62 -8.51 3.92 14.01
CA LYS A 62 -9.35 3.74 12.82
C LYS A 62 -8.51 3.70 11.54
N LEU A 63 -8.79 2.73 10.68
CA LEU A 63 -8.35 2.65 9.30
C LEU A 63 -9.53 3.07 8.41
N ARG A 64 -9.36 4.14 7.64
CA ARG A 64 -10.39 4.61 6.70
C ARG A 64 -10.54 3.64 5.54
N MET A 65 -11.78 3.26 5.23
CA MET A 65 -12.13 2.30 4.17
C MET A 65 -12.93 2.98 3.05
N ALA A 66 -12.76 2.54 1.82
CA ALA A 66 -13.53 3.02 0.66
C ALA A 66 -14.14 1.87 -0.14
N GLN A 67 -15.41 2.00 -0.54
CA GLN A 67 -16.09 0.96 -1.32
C GLN A 67 -15.65 1.05 -2.79
N SER A 68 -15.30 -0.08 -3.36
CA SER A 68 -14.94 -0.22 -4.78
C SER A 68 -16.11 -0.74 -5.63
N THR A 69 -15.95 -0.69 -6.95
CA THR A 69 -16.98 -1.12 -7.93
C THR A 69 -17.24 -2.64 -7.94
N ASP A 70 -16.50 -3.44 -7.19
CA ASP A 70 -16.77 -4.86 -6.96
C ASP A 70 -17.58 -5.13 -5.68
N GLY A 71 -17.97 -4.08 -4.97
CA GLY A 71 -18.79 -4.14 -3.75
C GLY A 71 -17.97 -4.28 -2.47
N ASN A 72 -16.69 -4.60 -2.56
CA ASN A 72 -15.83 -4.74 -1.40
C ASN A 72 -15.30 -3.39 -0.93
N TRP A 73 -14.90 -3.34 0.33
CA TRP A 73 -14.28 -2.17 0.94
C TRP A 73 -12.77 -2.37 1.05
N TYR A 74 -12.01 -1.35 0.67
CA TYR A 74 -10.55 -1.40 0.61
C TYR A 74 -9.92 -0.31 1.47
N ALA A 75 -8.76 -0.63 2.04
CA ALA A 75 -7.84 0.33 2.62
C ALA A 75 -6.40 -0.15 2.51
N TYR A 76 -5.46 0.79 2.66
CA TYR A 76 -4.04 0.53 2.62
C TYR A 76 -3.37 1.19 3.82
N PHE A 77 -2.38 0.50 4.42
CA PHE A 77 -1.56 1.09 5.46
C PHE A 77 -0.08 0.69 5.34
N ALA A 78 0.80 1.50 5.91
CA ALA A 78 2.24 1.25 5.97
C ALA A 78 2.88 1.91 7.21
N ASP A 79 4.12 1.52 7.54
CA ASP A 79 4.93 2.27 8.51
C ASP A 79 5.38 3.62 7.91
N ARG A 80 5.13 4.71 8.64
CA ARG A 80 5.45 6.07 8.22
C ARG A 80 6.93 6.24 7.91
N ASN A 81 7.80 5.87 8.86
CA ASN A 81 9.22 6.16 8.75
C ASN A 81 9.86 5.31 7.63
N GLN A 82 9.39 4.07 7.41
CA GLN A 82 9.85 3.25 6.30
C GLN A 82 9.35 3.78 4.95
N ALA A 83 8.09 4.21 4.85
CA ALA A 83 7.55 4.84 3.64
C ALA A 83 8.33 6.10 3.26
N GLU A 84 8.62 6.99 4.21
CA GLU A 84 9.43 8.20 3.99
C GLU A 84 10.85 7.86 3.54
N ARG A 85 11.50 6.88 4.19
CA ARG A 85 12.83 6.40 3.82
C ARG A 85 12.84 5.85 2.39
N ALA A 86 11.86 5.02 2.05
CA ALA A 86 11.74 4.43 0.73
C ALA A 86 11.47 5.49 -0.34
N SER A 87 10.57 6.44 -0.08
CA SER A 87 10.28 7.55 -0.99
C SER A 87 11.52 8.41 -1.26
N ASN A 88 12.40 8.59 -0.26
CA ASN A 88 13.66 9.30 -0.42
C ASN A 88 14.74 8.55 -1.24
N THR A 89 14.49 7.29 -1.61
CA THR A 89 15.36 6.52 -2.51
C THR A 89 14.97 6.66 -3.97
N ALA A 90 13.76 7.16 -4.29
CA ALA A 90 13.29 7.36 -5.66
C ALA A 90 13.99 8.59 -6.28
N PRO A 91 15.00 8.40 -7.16
CA PRO A 91 15.79 9.52 -7.67
C PRO A 91 15.11 10.22 -8.86
N VAL A 92 14.06 9.60 -9.40
CA VAL A 92 13.32 10.04 -10.58
C VAL A 92 11.83 10.01 -10.23
N PRO A 93 11.07 11.09 -10.53
CA PRO A 93 9.61 11.09 -10.42
C PRO A 93 9.01 9.90 -11.17
N GLY A 94 7.98 9.29 -10.58
CA GLY A 94 7.23 8.17 -11.17
C GLY A 94 7.94 6.82 -11.20
N LYS A 95 9.13 6.72 -10.58
CA LYS A 95 9.94 5.49 -10.56
C LYS A 95 10.36 5.12 -9.14
N GLY A 96 10.77 3.87 -8.95
CA GLY A 96 11.24 3.37 -7.67
C GLY A 96 10.13 3.30 -6.61
N LEU A 97 10.55 3.25 -5.35
CA LEU A 97 9.66 3.17 -4.19
C LEU A 97 9.09 4.55 -3.85
N ASN A 98 8.34 5.14 -4.78
CA ASN A 98 7.76 6.48 -4.64
C ASN A 98 6.33 6.40 -4.09
N PHE A 99 6.12 6.91 -2.88
CA PHE A 99 4.82 6.90 -2.20
C PHE A 99 3.93 8.10 -2.55
N GLY A 100 4.40 8.97 -3.45
CA GLY A 100 3.67 10.15 -3.89
C GLY A 100 3.73 11.28 -2.87
N LEU A 101 2.57 11.81 -2.51
CA LEU A 101 2.45 12.93 -1.58
C LEU A 101 2.33 12.44 -0.16
N PHE A 102 3.17 12.92 0.76
CA PHE A 102 3.00 12.71 2.20
C PHE A 102 2.24 13.88 2.83
N CYS A 103 1.29 13.56 3.71
CA CYS A 103 0.44 14.51 4.41
C CYS A 103 0.40 14.16 5.89
N GLY A 104 0.70 15.10 6.79
CA GLY A 104 0.58 14.86 8.23
C GLY A 104 -0.86 14.88 8.72
N THR A 105 -1.64 15.84 8.23
CA THR A 105 -3.09 15.94 8.48
C THR A 105 -3.83 16.31 7.20
N GLY A 106 -5.15 16.14 7.17
CA GLY A 106 -5.91 16.53 6.00
C GLY A 106 -7.23 15.79 5.80
N THR A 107 -8.08 16.40 4.99
CA THR A 107 -9.36 15.85 4.57
C THR A 107 -9.40 15.80 3.05
N ILE A 108 -9.63 14.62 2.49
CA ILE A 108 -9.78 14.42 1.04
C ILE A 108 -11.22 14.02 0.77
N GLY A 109 -11.94 14.77 -0.05
CA GLY A 109 -13.30 14.39 -0.44
C GLY A 109 -14.27 14.24 0.74
N GLY A 110 -14.05 15.00 1.82
CA GLY A 110 -14.82 14.90 3.07
C GLY A 110 -14.34 13.82 4.05
N VAL A 111 -13.31 13.05 3.70
CA VAL A 111 -12.74 11.97 4.51
C VAL A 111 -11.45 12.44 5.20
N ASP A 112 -11.48 12.56 6.52
CA ASP A 112 -10.29 12.79 7.34
C ASP A 112 -9.45 11.52 7.48
N PHE A 113 -8.22 11.58 6.97
CA PHE A 113 -7.23 10.49 7.06
C PHE A 113 -6.16 10.75 8.13
N GLY A 114 -6.09 11.95 8.71
CA GLY A 114 -4.99 12.38 9.57
C GLY A 114 -5.21 12.16 11.07
N THR A 115 -6.44 12.24 11.57
CA THR A 115 -6.71 12.24 13.03
C THR A 115 -6.31 10.95 13.74
N GLU A 116 -6.55 9.79 13.10
CA GLU A 116 -6.31 8.47 13.71
C GLU A 116 -5.05 7.79 13.19
N SER A 117 -4.36 8.41 12.23
CA SER A 117 -3.10 7.93 11.66
C SER A 117 -1.93 8.85 12.10
N LYS A 118 -0.74 8.61 11.56
CA LYS A 118 0.42 9.50 11.65
C LYS A 118 0.66 10.29 10.37
N GLY A 119 -0.38 10.37 9.54
CA GLY A 119 -0.36 10.93 8.21
C GLY A 119 -0.85 9.92 7.18
N PHE A 120 -0.84 10.33 5.93
CA PHE A 120 -1.23 9.49 4.82
C PHE A 120 -0.44 9.87 3.58
N THR A 121 -0.46 8.98 2.59
CA THR A 121 0.03 9.25 1.25
C THR A 121 -1.07 9.16 0.22
N ALA A 122 -0.95 9.97 -0.83
CA ALA A 122 -1.82 9.93 -1.99
C ALA A 122 -0.99 10.01 -3.27
N ALA A 123 -1.54 9.49 -4.36
CA ALA A 123 -0.97 9.60 -5.68
C ALA A 123 -0.68 11.06 -6.08
N ARG A 124 0.31 11.24 -6.98
CA ARG A 124 0.58 12.52 -7.66
C ARG A 124 0.65 12.34 -9.17
N ASP A 125 0.35 13.43 -9.87
CA ASP A 125 0.61 13.59 -11.30
C ASP A 125 2.08 14.01 -11.55
N ASP A 126 2.67 13.50 -12.64
CA ASP A 126 4.05 13.76 -13.13
C ASP A 126 4.32 15.26 -13.41
N GLY A 127 3.28 16.06 -13.64
CA GLY A 127 3.39 17.51 -13.86
C GLY A 127 3.69 18.36 -12.62
N GLY A 128 3.89 17.76 -11.45
CA GLY A 128 4.38 18.46 -10.25
C GLY A 128 3.35 19.32 -9.51
N VAL A 129 2.09 19.36 -9.92
CA VAL A 129 1.04 20.10 -9.21
C VAL A 129 0.16 19.13 -8.41
N GLY A 130 0.73 18.60 -7.32
CA GLY A 130 -0.11 18.10 -6.24
C GLY A 130 -0.86 19.29 -5.62
N ILE A 131 -2.18 19.30 -5.74
CA ILE A 131 -3.05 20.41 -5.32
C ILE A 131 -2.89 20.71 -3.81
N GLY A 132 -2.84 22.00 -3.45
CA GLY A 132 -3.05 22.46 -2.07
C GLY A 132 -1.85 22.42 -1.11
N LEU A 133 -0.60 22.37 -1.60
CA LEU A 133 0.58 22.24 -0.73
C LEU A 133 1.39 23.53 -0.54
N THR A 134 1.79 23.77 0.72
CA THR A 134 2.94 24.59 1.08
C THR A 134 4.24 23.83 0.76
N SER A 135 4.80 23.99 -0.44
CA SER A 135 6.21 23.81 -0.91
C SER A 135 7.17 22.70 -0.39
N SER A 136 6.88 21.88 0.63
CA SER A 136 7.86 20.99 1.26
C SER A 136 8.06 19.64 0.55
N ASN A 137 7.23 19.31 -0.43
CA ASN A 137 7.25 17.98 -1.07
C ASN A 137 7.33 18.07 -2.60
N ALA A 138 8.12 18.97 -3.19
CA ALA A 138 8.31 18.98 -4.65
C ALA A 138 9.03 17.69 -5.13
N PRO A 139 8.86 17.26 -6.41
CA PRO A 139 9.58 16.10 -6.93
C PRO A 139 11.10 16.22 -6.70
N GLY A 140 11.72 15.15 -6.19
CA GLY A 140 13.16 15.13 -5.88
C GLY A 140 13.56 15.81 -4.55
N VAL A 141 12.63 16.45 -3.84
CA VAL A 141 12.87 16.94 -2.48
C VAL A 141 12.70 15.79 -1.49
N LYS A 142 13.73 15.59 -0.66
CA LYS A 142 13.68 14.58 0.40
C LYS A 142 12.71 14.98 1.49
N ILE A 143 11.89 14.03 1.90
CA ILE A 143 10.94 14.15 3.00
C ILE A 143 11.71 13.94 4.32
N PRO A 144 11.56 14.82 5.33
CA PRO A 144 12.10 14.57 6.66
C PRO A 144 11.54 13.26 7.24
N ILE A 145 12.40 12.44 7.84
CA ILE A 145 11.96 11.21 8.49
C ILE A 145 11.33 11.54 9.86
N GLY A 146 10.11 11.08 10.12
CA GLY A 146 9.41 11.26 11.39
C GLY A 146 8.10 12.01 11.26
N ALA A 147 7.80 12.90 12.21
CA ALA A 147 6.51 13.59 12.21
C ALA A 147 6.33 14.49 10.98
N LEU A 148 5.24 14.28 10.25
CA LEU A 148 4.80 15.12 9.14
C LEU A 148 4.08 16.35 9.68
N SER A 149 4.52 17.54 9.28
CA SER A 149 3.97 18.82 9.77
C SER A 149 3.03 19.51 8.79
N ASN A 150 2.92 19.01 7.57
CA ASN A 150 2.08 19.59 6.53
C ASN A 150 0.62 19.13 6.63
N SER A 151 -0.28 19.98 6.15
CA SER A 151 -1.70 19.67 5.99
C SER A 151 -2.04 19.62 4.50
N CYS A 152 -2.87 18.65 4.11
CA CYS A 152 -3.34 18.50 2.75
C CYS A 152 -4.86 18.67 2.71
N ALA A 153 -5.35 19.60 1.88
CA ALA A 153 -6.78 19.83 1.70
C ALA A 153 -7.07 20.13 0.22
N GLY A 154 -8.21 19.65 -0.26
CA GLY A 154 -8.69 19.86 -1.63
C GLY A 154 -7.87 19.07 -2.64
N TYR A 155 -8.41 17.97 -3.14
CA TYR A 155 -7.78 17.22 -4.23
C TYR A 155 -8.50 17.61 -5.52
N ALA A 156 -8.19 18.79 -6.06
CA ALA A 156 -8.87 19.29 -7.25
C ALA A 156 -8.48 18.46 -8.48
N GLY A 157 -9.29 17.43 -8.76
CA GLY A 157 -9.35 16.66 -10.01
C GLY A 157 -8.09 16.67 -10.85
N ALA A 158 -7.16 15.75 -10.56
CA ALA A 158 -6.21 15.27 -11.55
C ALA A 158 -7.02 14.80 -12.76
N GLY A 159 -6.95 15.54 -13.87
CA GLY A 159 -7.71 15.22 -15.06
C GLY A 159 -7.18 13.94 -15.69
N ALA A 160 -7.72 12.78 -15.31
CA ALA A 160 -7.73 11.48 -16.02
C ALA A 160 -6.42 10.93 -16.66
N ASN A 161 -5.29 11.61 -16.57
CA ASN A 161 -4.06 11.32 -17.30
C ASN A 161 -2.85 11.39 -16.35
N GLY A 162 -2.67 10.29 -15.61
CA GLY A 162 -1.36 9.90 -15.09
C GLY A 162 -1.16 10.00 -13.59
N VAL A 163 -1.81 9.12 -12.82
CA VAL A 163 -1.25 8.66 -11.53
C VAL A 163 0.10 8.01 -11.84
N LEU A 164 1.20 8.75 -11.65
CA LEU A 164 2.53 8.28 -12.05
C LEU A 164 3.40 7.99 -10.83
N ASP A 165 3.17 8.68 -9.71
CA ASP A 165 4.03 8.61 -8.52
C ASP A 165 3.28 7.99 -7.33
N HIS A 166 3.13 6.67 -7.34
CA HIS A 166 2.61 5.92 -6.20
C HIS A 166 3.11 4.47 -6.19
N VAL A 167 3.34 3.90 -5.00
CA VAL A 167 3.81 2.52 -4.87
C VAL A 167 2.70 1.50 -5.13
N VAL A 168 1.45 1.85 -4.84
CA VAL A 168 0.28 1.04 -5.17
C VAL A 168 -0.25 1.43 -6.55
N ARG A 169 -0.26 0.50 -7.51
CA ARG A 169 -0.50 0.79 -8.95
C ARG A 169 -1.75 0.14 -9.52
N GLN A 170 -2.26 -0.95 -8.94
CA GLN A 170 -3.48 -1.64 -9.41
C GLN A 170 -4.60 -1.63 -8.37
N SER A 171 -4.80 -0.48 -7.71
CA SER A 171 -5.91 -0.31 -6.79
C SER A 171 -7.27 -0.44 -7.50
N LYS A 172 -8.28 -0.90 -6.75
CA LYS A 172 -9.63 -1.04 -7.28
C LYS A 172 -10.29 0.32 -7.49
N THR A 173 -11.06 0.45 -8.57
CA THR A 173 -11.85 1.64 -8.86
C THR A 173 -12.92 1.84 -7.79
N LEU A 174 -13.07 3.07 -7.29
CA LEU A 174 -14.06 3.40 -6.28
C LEU A 174 -15.48 3.45 -6.85
N ASN A 175 -16.47 3.10 -6.01
CA ASN A 175 -17.88 3.20 -6.35
C ASN A 175 -18.34 4.68 -6.30
N THR A 176 -18.62 5.27 -7.46
CA THR A 176 -19.11 6.65 -7.61
C THR A 176 -20.64 6.74 -7.73
N ASN A 177 -21.38 5.64 -7.55
CA ASN A 177 -22.84 5.66 -7.62
C ASN A 177 -23.40 6.52 -6.49
N VAL A 178 -24.17 7.56 -6.85
CA VAL A 178 -24.78 8.53 -5.93
C VAL A 178 -25.80 7.92 -4.97
N ALA A 179 -26.40 6.78 -5.33
CA ALA A 179 -27.29 6.02 -4.46
C ALA A 179 -26.53 5.09 -3.48
N GLY A 180 -25.24 4.88 -3.74
CA GLY A 180 -24.35 4.00 -2.98
C GLY A 180 -23.33 4.75 -2.14
N TYR A 181 -22.07 4.32 -2.21
CA TYR A 181 -20.94 4.95 -1.52
C TYR A 181 -20.67 6.39 -1.98
N ALA A 182 -21.01 6.72 -3.23
CA ALA A 182 -20.89 8.06 -3.79
C ALA A 182 -19.49 8.68 -3.61
N ALA A 183 -18.42 7.94 -3.95
CA ALA A 183 -17.06 8.45 -3.88
C ALA A 183 -16.94 9.80 -4.59
N THR A 184 -16.43 10.80 -3.87
CA THR A 184 -16.27 12.16 -4.40
C THR A 184 -15.17 12.21 -5.45
N ALA A 185 -15.23 13.18 -6.37
CA ALA A 185 -14.19 13.35 -7.39
C ALA A 185 -12.79 13.52 -6.78
N ASP A 186 -12.68 14.27 -5.67
CA ASP A 186 -11.44 14.44 -4.91
C ASP A 186 -10.90 13.12 -4.37
N LEU A 187 -11.76 12.28 -3.79
CA LEU A 187 -11.33 10.98 -3.28
C LEU A 187 -10.93 10.03 -4.42
N VAL A 188 -11.68 10.02 -5.52
CA VAL A 188 -11.35 9.23 -6.72
C VAL A 188 -9.99 9.63 -7.27
N ALA A 189 -9.70 10.93 -7.35
CA ALA A 189 -8.45 11.42 -7.88
C ALA A 189 -7.25 11.15 -6.94
N ALA A 190 -7.46 11.14 -5.63
CA ALA A 190 -6.42 10.81 -4.66
C ALA A 190 -6.16 9.30 -4.49
N TRP A 191 -7.09 8.45 -4.95
CA TRP A 191 -7.07 7.02 -4.69
C TRP A 191 -5.98 6.31 -5.50
N PRO A 192 -5.22 5.37 -4.89
CA PRO A 192 -5.32 4.89 -3.51
C PRO A 192 -4.66 5.79 -2.48
N VAL A 193 -5.23 5.83 -1.27
CA VAL A 193 -4.64 6.52 -0.11
C VAL A 193 -4.02 5.50 0.85
N ILE A 194 -2.74 5.65 1.17
CA ILE A 194 -2.03 4.81 2.15
C ILE A 194 -2.03 5.54 3.49
N GLN A 195 -2.63 4.96 4.52
CA GLN A 195 -2.62 5.51 5.87
C GLN A 195 -1.36 5.09 6.61
N LEU A 196 -0.64 6.06 7.17
CA LEU A 196 0.65 5.83 7.80
C LEU A 196 0.47 5.64 9.30
N TYR A 197 1.05 4.58 9.85
CA TYR A 197 1.12 4.36 11.29
C TYR A 197 2.59 4.31 11.72
N ASP A 198 2.84 4.30 13.02
CA ASP A 198 4.20 4.21 13.56
C ASP A 198 4.37 2.85 14.23
N PHE A 199 5.16 1.98 13.60
CA PHE A 199 5.48 0.64 14.07
C PHE A 199 6.96 0.54 14.51
N SER A 200 7.59 1.69 14.80
CA SER A 200 9.04 1.77 15.05
C SER A 200 9.55 0.99 16.26
N SER A 201 8.66 0.54 17.15
CA SER A 201 9.00 -0.34 18.27
C SER A 201 9.13 -1.81 17.80
N ILE A 202 10.23 -2.18 17.15
CA ILE A 202 10.42 -3.55 16.64
C ILE A 202 10.89 -4.55 17.72
N PRO A 203 10.35 -5.79 17.75
CA PRO A 203 9.20 -6.25 16.99
C PRO A 203 7.89 -5.61 17.48
N SER A 204 7.03 -5.23 16.54
CA SER A 204 5.71 -4.66 16.81
C SER A 204 4.60 -5.64 16.43
N THR A 205 3.73 -5.96 17.38
CA THR A 205 2.50 -6.70 17.11
C THR A 205 1.46 -5.75 16.53
N ILE A 206 0.95 -6.05 15.34
CA ILE A 206 -0.05 -5.26 14.65
C ILE A 206 -1.35 -6.04 14.57
N THR A 207 -2.38 -5.57 15.24
CA THR A 207 -3.71 -6.17 15.24
C THR A 207 -4.61 -5.40 14.28
N VAL A 208 -5.05 -6.06 13.22
CA VAL A 208 -6.07 -5.56 12.28
C VAL A 208 -7.42 -6.13 12.69
N GLN A 209 -8.41 -5.28 12.96
CA GLN A 209 -9.73 -5.74 13.42
C GLN A 209 -10.85 -5.14 12.59
N TYR A 210 -11.79 -5.98 12.16
CA TYR A 210 -13.07 -5.58 11.60
C TYR A 210 -14.19 -5.81 12.63
N GLN A 211 -14.88 -4.73 13.02
CA GLN A 211 -15.98 -4.77 13.97
C GLN A 211 -17.31 -5.07 13.25
N LYS A 212 -17.52 -6.34 12.87
CA LYS A 212 -18.77 -6.77 12.22
C LYS A 212 -19.91 -6.92 13.24
N SER A 213 -21.13 -6.61 12.81
CA SER A 213 -22.34 -7.03 13.52
C SER A 213 -22.39 -8.57 13.59
N GLY A 214 -22.28 -9.12 14.80
CA GLY A 214 -22.22 -10.57 15.03
C GLY A 214 -20.85 -11.11 15.46
N GLY A 215 -19.81 -10.28 15.51
CA GLY A 215 -18.53 -10.65 16.11
C GLY A 215 -17.33 -9.94 15.47
N VAL A 216 -16.29 -9.74 16.27
CA VAL A 216 -15.03 -9.14 15.78
C VAL A 216 -14.27 -10.17 14.96
N GLN A 217 -13.84 -9.77 13.77
CA GLN A 217 -12.88 -10.51 12.95
C GLN A 217 -11.51 -9.84 13.10
N SER A 218 -10.45 -10.63 13.26
CA SER A 218 -9.14 -10.10 13.64
C SER A 218 -8.01 -10.91 13.02
N THR A 219 -6.98 -10.21 12.58
CA THR A 219 -5.72 -10.78 12.12
C THR A 219 -4.58 -10.10 12.87
N THR A 220 -3.58 -10.89 13.29
CA THR A 220 -2.37 -10.38 13.94
C THR A 220 -1.18 -10.56 13.00
N LEU A 221 -0.46 -9.46 12.77
CA LEU A 221 0.78 -9.40 12.01
C LEU A 221 1.95 -9.06 12.93
N THR A 222 3.17 -9.37 12.48
CA THR A 222 4.42 -8.95 13.14
C THR A 222 5.18 -7.99 12.22
N PHE A 223 5.37 -6.75 12.68
CA PHE A 223 6.26 -5.80 12.02
C PHE A 223 7.64 -5.86 12.65
N ASP A 224 8.63 -6.35 11.91
CA ASP A 224 10.02 -6.45 12.34
C ASP A 224 10.92 -6.64 11.10
N ARG A 225 12.24 -6.74 11.29
CA ARG A 225 13.13 -7.35 10.29
C ARG A 225 12.69 -8.80 10.05
N ILE A 226 12.58 -9.18 8.78
CA ILE A 226 12.26 -10.57 8.42
C ILE A 226 13.33 -11.53 8.98
N PRO A 227 12.93 -12.54 9.78
CA PRO A 227 13.83 -13.58 10.27
C PRO A 227 14.57 -14.30 9.15
N GLN A 228 15.86 -14.56 9.34
CA GLN A 228 16.73 -15.15 8.31
C GLN A 228 16.23 -16.52 7.83
N ASN A 229 15.54 -17.29 8.67
CA ASN A 229 14.96 -18.58 8.31
C ASN A 229 13.71 -18.49 7.43
N LEU A 230 13.16 -17.29 7.24
CA LEU A 230 12.08 -17.01 6.28
C LEU A 230 12.60 -16.44 4.95
N ILE A 231 13.90 -16.20 4.85
CA ILE A 231 14.57 -15.73 3.64
C ILE A 231 15.39 -16.88 3.05
N SER A 232 15.20 -17.16 1.77
CA SER A 232 16.02 -18.15 1.07
C SER A 232 16.33 -17.73 -0.36
N THR A 233 17.47 -18.21 -0.85
CA THR A 233 17.88 -18.05 -2.24
C THR A 233 18.43 -19.37 -2.73
N SER A 234 18.00 -19.82 -3.89
CA SER A 234 18.56 -20.98 -4.57
C SER A 234 18.76 -20.68 -6.05
N VAL A 235 19.67 -21.43 -6.66
CA VAL A 235 19.97 -21.37 -8.09
C VAL A 235 19.54 -22.67 -8.73
N ASP A 236 19.13 -22.63 -10.00
CA ASP A 236 18.64 -23.82 -10.71
C ASP A 236 19.74 -24.86 -10.96
N ARG A 237 21.01 -24.43 -10.98
CA ARG A 237 22.18 -25.31 -11.15
C ARG A 237 23.46 -24.70 -10.56
N THR A 238 24.47 -25.53 -10.37
CA THR A 238 25.77 -25.15 -9.78
C THR A 238 26.82 -24.71 -10.79
N ALA A 239 26.58 -24.93 -12.09
CA ALA A 239 27.48 -24.53 -13.17
C ALA A 239 26.70 -24.09 -14.42
N TYR A 240 27.20 -23.07 -15.10
CA TYR A 240 26.57 -22.44 -16.25
C TYR A 240 27.52 -22.45 -17.44
N SER A 241 27.02 -22.83 -18.61
CA SER A 241 27.76 -22.65 -19.86
C SER A 241 27.70 -21.19 -20.29
N LYS A 242 28.65 -20.75 -21.11
CA LYS A 242 28.61 -19.38 -21.64
C LYS A 242 27.29 -19.14 -22.39
N ASN A 243 26.69 -17.96 -22.20
CA ASN A 243 25.42 -17.54 -22.82
C ASN A 243 24.17 -18.33 -22.39
N THR A 244 24.17 -19.01 -21.24
CA THR A 244 22.94 -19.61 -20.69
C THR A 244 22.26 -18.69 -19.68
N ALA A 245 20.93 -18.68 -19.67
CA ALA A 245 20.16 -18.02 -18.62
C ALA A 245 20.43 -18.68 -17.25
N VAL A 246 20.43 -17.85 -16.20
CA VAL A 246 20.52 -18.26 -14.79
C VAL A 246 19.14 -18.07 -14.19
N PHE A 247 18.58 -19.10 -13.57
CA PHE A 247 17.32 -18.98 -12.85
C PHE A 247 17.59 -19.00 -11.34
N ILE A 248 17.16 -17.94 -10.67
CA ILE A 248 17.30 -17.78 -9.22
C ILE A 248 15.90 -17.80 -8.62
N THR A 249 15.69 -18.68 -7.64
CA THR A 249 14.50 -18.63 -6.79
C THR A 249 14.86 -17.90 -5.52
N MET A 250 14.14 -16.82 -5.22
CA MET A 250 14.30 -16.03 -4.00
C MET A 250 12.96 -16.01 -3.27
N ASN A 251 12.98 -16.35 -1.99
CA ASN A 251 11.86 -16.16 -1.09
C ASN A 251 12.28 -15.10 -0.07
N ASP A 252 11.67 -13.94 -0.13
CA ASP A 252 11.81 -12.88 0.86
C ASP A 252 10.48 -12.12 0.90
N PRO A 253 9.68 -12.23 1.98
CA PRO A 253 8.40 -11.54 2.07
C PRO A 253 8.54 -10.03 1.96
N GLN A 254 9.71 -9.44 2.29
CA GLN A 254 9.93 -7.99 2.21
C GLN A 254 9.93 -7.47 0.76
N LEU A 255 10.08 -8.33 -0.25
CA LEU A 255 10.07 -7.94 -1.66
C LEU A 255 8.67 -7.61 -2.19
N ASN A 256 7.61 -7.92 -1.44
CA ASN A 256 6.22 -7.65 -1.81
C ASN A 256 5.77 -6.28 -1.26
N ILE A 257 6.11 -5.21 -1.98
CA ILE A 257 5.83 -3.81 -1.64
C ILE A 257 4.40 -3.42 -2.02
N ASP A 258 3.99 -3.69 -3.25
CA ASP A 258 2.64 -3.38 -3.75
C ASP A 258 1.73 -4.60 -3.58
N PRO A 259 0.70 -4.55 -2.72
CA PRO A 259 -0.21 -5.68 -2.51
C PRO A 259 -1.20 -5.89 -3.67
N THR A 260 -1.19 -5.04 -4.70
CA THR A 260 -2.20 -5.06 -5.77
C THR A 260 -1.74 -5.70 -7.07
N GLU A 261 -0.43 -5.89 -7.25
CA GLU A 261 0.17 -6.51 -8.43
C GLU A 261 1.48 -7.25 -8.11
N GLU A 262 2.06 -7.91 -9.11
CA GLU A 262 3.40 -8.51 -8.98
C GLU A 262 4.49 -7.43 -9.11
N ASP A 263 5.40 -7.42 -8.14
CA ASP A 263 6.51 -6.46 -8.10
C ASP A 263 7.65 -6.84 -9.06
N SER A 264 8.26 -5.81 -9.67
CA SER A 264 9.45 -5.94 -10.52
C SER A 264 10.68 -5.39 -9.81
N TRP A 265 11.69 -6.24 -9.62
CA TRP A 265 12.98 -5.86 -9.03
C TRP A 265 14.11 -6.12 -10.03
N THR A 266 15.03 -5.17 -10.15
CA THR A 266 16.17 -5.23 -11.08
C THR A 266 17.48 -5.04 -10.32
N TRP A 267 18.33 -6.05 -10.36
CA TRP A 267 19.66 -6.03 -9.74
C TRP A 267 20.75 -5.76 -10.79
N GLY A 268 21.75 -4.96 -10.40
CA GLY A 268 23.00 -4.85 -11.13
C GLY A 268 23.76 -6.17 -11.05
N ALA A 269 24.05 -6.78 -12.21
CA ALA A 269 24.75 -8.06 -12.30
C ALA A 269 26.29 -7.92 -12.39
N ASN A 270 26.81 -6.69 -12.46
CA ASN A 270 28.24 -6.44 -12.52
C ASN A 270 28.82 -6.38 -11.10
N ALA A 271 29.94 -7.07 -10.84
CA ALA A 271 30.61 -7.10 -9.54
C ALA A 271 31.00 -5.70 -9.01
N SER A 272 31.18 -4.72 -9.90
CA SER A 272 31.47 -3.32 -9.53
C SER A 272 30.22 -2.43 -9.44
N ASN A 273 29.02 -2.95 -9.72
CA ASN A 273 27.76 -2.21 -9.69
C ASN A 273 26.69 -2.95 -8.87
N SER A 274 26.72 -2.74 -7.55
CA SER A 274 25.70 -3.27 -6.62
C SER A 274 24.50 -2.32 -6.53
N THR A 275 23.72 -2.22 -7.61
CA THR A 275 22.48 -1.43 -7.65
C THR A 275 21.25 -2.32 -7.55
N LEU A 276 20.20 -1.82 -6.90
CA LEU A 276 18.88 -2.42 -6.87
C LEU A 276 17.86 -1.36 -7.26
N TYR A 277 17.00 -1.69 -8.21
CA TYR A 277 15.92 -0.82 -8.67
C TYR A 277 14.59 -1.54 -8.53
N TYR A 278 13.59 -0.80 -8.08
CA TYR A 278 12.20 -1.23 -8.05
C TYR A 278 11.47 -0.64 -9.27
N GLN A 279 10.78 -1.48 -10.03
CA GLN A 279 10.01 -1.12 -11.23
C GLN A 279 10.85 -0.39 -12.31
N ALA A 280 12.11 -0.78 -12.50
CA ALA A 280 12.93 -0.28 -13.61
C ALA A 280 12.37 -0.72 -14.97
N PHE A 281 11.81 -1.92 -15.01
CA PHE A 281 11.04 -2.44 -16.14
C PHE A 281 9.66 -2.80 -15.63
N ASN A 282 8.63 -2.22 -16.25
CA ASN A 282 7.25 -2.60 -16.04
C ASN A 282 6.96 -3.90 -16.81
N ARG A 283 5.93 -4.63 -16.39
CA ARG A 283 5.51 -5.85 -17.08
C ARG A 283 4.57 -5.60 -18.28
N ASN A 284 4.27 -4.34 -18.57
CA ASN A 284 3.32 -3.89 -19.60
C ASN A 284 4.00 -3.08 -20.70
#